data_AF-A0A7C1VDV5-F1
#
_entry.id   AF-A0A7C1VDV5-F1
#
_cell.length_a   1.000
_cell.length_b   1.000
_cell.length_c   1.000
_cell.angle_alpha   90.00
_cell.angle_beta   90.00
_cell.angle_gamma   90.00
#
_symmetry.space_group_name_H-M   'P 1'
#
loop_
_entity.id
_entity.type
_entity.pdbx_description
1 polymer ?
#
loop_
_entity_poly.entity_id
_entity_poly.type
_entity_poly.pdbx_seq_one_letter_code
_entity_poly.pdbx_strand_id
1 'polypeptide(L)'
;MYFFDEIQNIKGWEKFARRLADTGNRIYITGSNAKMLSREMASTLGGRYMIQEVYPLSFSEFLAFNDIKTKTNFEFSDQRFVIKEQFEQYFSTGGLPEHSKYQNPREYLSNVYMKVLYGDLIARNHIQNEQVLKLATTPFQNIFLICMMPI
;
A
#
# COMPACT_ATOMS: atom_id res chain seq x y z
N MET A 1 16.43 -17.06 11.75
CA MET A 1 15.79 -15.97 10.96
C MET A 1 14.30 -16.17 11.08
N TYR A 2 13.56 -15.13 11.45
CA TYR A 2 12.11 -15.21 11.69
C TYR A 2 11.37 -14.23 10.79
N PHE A 3 10.20 -14.63 10.33
CA PHE A 3 9.28 -13.82 9.55
C PHE A 3 7.94 -13.79 10.27
N PHE A 4 7.45 -12.60 10.56
CA PHE A 4 6.15 -12.40 11.18
C PHE A 4 5.29 -11.55 10.28
N ASP A 5 4.22 -12.15 9.77
CA ASP A 5 3.23 -11.46 8.98
C ASP A 5 2.10 -10.94 9.85
N GLU A 6 1.64 -9.72 9.57
CA GLU A 6 0.51 -9.08 10.24
C GLU A 6 0.62 -9.08 11.78
N ILE A 7 1.85 -8.97 12.30
CA ILE A 7 2.13 -9.13 13.74
C ILE A 7 1.46 -8.06 14.61
N GLN A 8 1.11 -6.91 14.03
CA GLN A 8 0.41 -5.82 14.72
C GLN A 8 -0.93 -6.23 15.32
N ASN A 9 -1.50 -7.36 14.87
CA ASN A 9 -2.74 -7.92 15.42
C ASN A 9 -2.53 -8.60 16.78
N ILE A 10 -1.30 -8.91 17.17
CA ILE A 10 -0.97 -9.60 18.43
C ILE A 10 -0.58 -8.57 19.50
N LYS A 11 -1.30 -8.49 20.62
CA LYS A 11 -0.96 -7.54 21.69
C LYS A 11 0.39 -7.85 22.33
N GLY A 12 1.26 -6.85 22.48
CA GLY A 12 2.55 -6.96 23.17
C GLY A 12 3.66 -7.62 22.35
N TRP A 13 3.44 -7.80 21.05
CA TRP A 13 4.40 -8.37 20.12
C TRP A 13 5.73 -7.62 20.07
N GLU A 14 5.73 -6.32 20.37
CA GLU A 14 6.90 -5.44 20.27
C GLU A 14 8.00 -5.87 21.23
N LYS A 15 7.60 -6.28 22.45
CA LYS A 15 8.54 -6.79 23.47
C LYS A 15 9.11 -8.14 23.06
N PHE A 16 8.30 -8.98 22.42
CA PHE A 16 8.72 -10.29 21.93
C PHE A 16 9.71 -10.16 20.77
N ALA A 17 9.39 -9.33 19.78
CA ALA A 17 10.28 -9.02 18.66
C ALA A 17 11.60 -8.42 19.15
N ARG A 18 11.57 -7.49 20.11
CA ARG A 18 12.79 -6.92 20.70
C ARG A 18 13.66 -8.00 21.37
N ARG A 19 13.07 -8.88 22.19
CA ARG A 19 13.80 -9.97 22.86
C ARG A 19 14.46 -10.92 21.85
N LEU A 20 13.78 -11.23 20.75
CA LEU A 20 14.35 -12.06 19.70
C LEU A 20 15.52 -11.36 18.98
N ALA A 21 15.42 -10.05 18.75
CA ALA A 21 16.49 -9.28 18.15
C ALA A 21 17.71 -9.18 19.08
N ASP A 22 17.48 -8.98 20.38
CA ASP A 22 18.52 -8.92 21.43
C ASP A 22 19.30 -10.24 21.57
N THR A 23 18.68 -11.37 21.23
CA THR A 23 19.35 -12.69 21.21
C THR A 23 20.12 -12.96 19.91
N GLY A 24 20.27 -11.96 19.04
CA GLY A 24 21.04 -12.04 17.81
C GLY A 24 20.28 -12.59 16.60
N ASN A 25 18.95 -12.77 16.70
CA ASN A 25 18.15 -13.26 15.59
C ASN A 25 17.79 -12.14 14.62
N ARG A 26 17.91 -12.41 13.31
CA ARG A 26 17.32 -11.56 12.26
C ARG A 26 15.82 -11.79 12.17
N ILE A 27 15.03 -10.71 12.24
CA ILE A 27 13.57 -10.73 12.23
C ILE A 27 13.09 -9.80 11.13
N TYR A 28 12.12 -10.30 10.36
CA TYR A 28 11.41 -9.54 9.35
C TYR A 28 9.95 -9.48 9.77
N ILE A 29 9.37 -8.29 9.65
CA ILE A 29 8.03 -8.01 10.12
C ILE A 29 7.30 -7.28 8.99
N THR A 30 6.11 -7.76 8.68
CA THR A 30 5.19 -7.12 7.73
C THR A 30 3.91 -6.72 8.45
N GLY A 31 3.29 -5.66 7.96
CA GLY A 31 1.99 -5.22 8.44
C GLY A 31 1.40 -4.17 7.51
N SER A 32 0.15 -4.34 7.14
CA SER A 32 -0.56 -3.47 6.19
C SER A 32 -1.29 -2.28 6.86
N ASN A 33 -1.01 -1.97 8.13
CA ASN A 33 -1.73 -0.96 8.91
C ASN A 33 -0.81 0.19 9.34
N ALA A 34 -1.31 1.42 9.29
CA ALA A 34 -0.56 2.62 9.66
C ALA A 34 -0.11 2.66 11.13
N LYS A 35 -0.64 1.78 11.99
CA LYS A 35 -0.18 1.59 13.37
C LYS A 35 1.28 1.11 13.43
N MET A 36 1.75 0.35 12.42
CA MET A 36 3.15 -0.08 12.33
C MET A 36 4.13 1.07 12.09
N LEU A 37 3.68 2.15 11.44
CA LEU A 37 4.47 3.34 11.12
C LEU A 37 4.41 4.42 12.20
N SER A 38 3.73 4.15 13.32
CA SER A 38 3.57 5.13 14.40
C SER A 38 4.91 5.42 15.09
N ARG A 39 5.11 6.67 15.54
CA ARG A 39 6.28 7.07 16.35
C ARG A 39 6.45 6.20 17.62
N GLU A 40 5.37 5.60 18.11
CA GLU A 40 5.40 4.67 19.24
C GLU A 40 6.13 3.35 18.93
N MET A 41 5.99 2.83 17.71
CA MET A 41 6.77 1.68 17.25
C MET A 41 8.26 2.00 17.23
N ALA A 42 8.56 3.20 16.72
CA ALA A 42 9.92 3.66 16.53
C ALA A 42 10.69 3.84 17.85
N SER A 43 10.01 4.38 18.87
CA SER A 43 10.56 4.53 20.22
C SER A 43 10.67 3.19 20.94
N THR A 44 9.71 2.28 20.71
CA THR A 44 9.68 0.97 21.34
C THR A 44 10.82 0.08 20.82
N LEU A 45 11.11 0.03 19.53
CA LEU A 45 12.13 -0.90 19.01
C LEU A 45 13.58 -0.38 19.15
N GLY A 46 13.78 0.80 19.76
CA GLY A 46 15.09 1.25 20.26
C GLY A 46 16.16 1.47 19.19
N GLY A 47 15.74 1.86 17.98
CA GLY A 47 16.63 2.18 16.85
C GLY A 47 17.30 0.98 16.16
N ARG A 48 17.02 -0.26 16.55
CA ARG A 48 17.63 -1.48 15.98
C ARG A 48 16.78 -2.13 14.89
N TYR A 49 16.08 -1.32 14.13
CA TYR A 49 15.18 -1.76 13.06
C TYR A 49 15.29 -0.79 11.90
N MET A 50 15.09 -1.31 10.69
CA MET A 50 15.00 -0.51 9.47
C MET A 50 13.57 -0.61 8.99
N ILE A 51 12.87 0.51 8.94
CA ILE A 51 11.54 0.57 8.32
C ILE A 51 11.77 0.71 6.81
N GLN A 52 11.16 -0.18 6.05
CA GLN A 52 11.02 -0.04 4.62
C GLN A 52 9.53 0.06 4.31
N GLU A 53 9.12 1.18 3.73
CA GLU A 53 7.79 1.32 3.17
C GLU A 53 7.77 0.72 1.77
N VAL A 54 6.71 -0.04 1.48
CA VAL A 54 6.47 -0.64 0.17
C VAL A 54 5.21 -0.02 -0.38
N TYR A 55 5.35 0.67 -1.51
CA TYR A 55 4.25 1.32 -2.21
C TYR A 55 3.77 0.44 -3.37
N PRO A 56 2.52 0.65 -3.85
CA PRO A 56 2.10 0.10 -5.14
C PRO A 56 3.05 0.56 -6.26
N LEU A 57 3.08 -0.19 -7.36
CA LEU A 57 3.91 0.15 -8.52
C LEU A 57 3.56 1.56 -9.01
N SER A 58 4.57 2.39 -9.20
CA SER A 58 4.43 3.61 -9.98
C SER A 58 4.07 3.27 -11.43
N PHE A 59 3.56 4.24 -12.20
CA PHE A 59 3.23 3.99 -13.61
C PHE A 59 4.44 3.52 -14.42
N SER A 60 5.64 4.05 -14.15
CA SER A 60 6.88 3.59 -14.79
C SER A 60 7.22 2.15 -14.45
N GLU A 61 7.04 1.75 -13.18
CA GLU A 61 7.23 0.36 -12.75
C GLU A 61 6.14 -0.56 -13.30
N PHE A 62 4.92 -0.07 -13.46
CA PHE A 62 3.82 -0.79 -14.13
C PHE A 62 4.15 -1.04 -15.60
N LEU A 63 4.67 -0.05 -16.33
CA LEU A 63 5.12 -0.24 -17.71
C LEU A 63 6.25 -1.27 -17.78
N ALA A 64 7.24 -1.19 -16.87
CA ALA A 64 8.31 -2.17 -16.78
C ALA A 64 7.81 -3.58 -16.44
N PHE A 65 6.83 -3.68 -15.54
CA PHE A 65 6.18 -4.94 -15.16
C PHE A 65 5.42 -5.59 -16.31
N ASN A 66 4.89 -4.79 -17.23
CA ASN A 66 4.23 -5.26 -18.47
C ASN A 66 5.20 -5.38 -19.66
N ASP A 67 6.52 -5.35 -19.43
CA ASP A 67 7.58 -5.43 -20.46
C ASP A 67 7.54 -4.30 -21.52
N ILE A 68 6.98 -3.13 -21.16
CA ILE A 68 6.85 -1.98 -22.05
C ILE A 68 8.02 -1.02 -21.83
N LYS A 69 8.98 -1.03 -22.76
CA LYS A 69 10.12 -0.10 -22.75
C LYS A 69 9.77 1.22 -23.43
N THR A 70 9.79 2.32 -22.68
CA THR A 70 9.63 3.67 -23.25
C THR A 70 10.87 4.06 -24.06
N LYS A 71 10.67 4.56 -25.28
CA LYS A 71 11.75 5.16 -26.08
C LYS A 71 11.93 6.62 -25.70
N THR A 72 13.14 7.16 -25.89
CA THR A 72 13.36 8.61 -25.82
C THR A 72 12.45 9.30 -26.85
N ASN A 73 11.75 10.36 -26.45
CA ASN A 73 10.77 11.08 -27.28
C ASN A 73 9.54 10.24 -27.72
N PHE A 74 9.11 9.26 -26.91
CA PHE A 74 7.92 8.44 -27.20
C PHE A 74 6.66 9.27 -27.52
N GLU A 75 6.54 10.48 -26.96
CA GLU A 75 5.43 11.42 -27.18
C GLU A 75 5.22 11.82 -28.65
N PHE A 76 6.28 11.79 -29.44
CA PHE A 76 6.30 12.15 -30.86
C PHE A 76 6.27 10.93 -31.78
N SER A 77 6.04 9.74 -31.22
CA SER A 77 5.99 8.48 -31.96
C SER A 77 4.66 7.77 -31.75
N ASP A 78 4.40 6.74 -32.55
CA ASP A 78 3.21 5.89 -32.41
C ASP A 78 3.14 5.19 -31.03
N GLN A 79 4.27 5.12 -30.30
CA GLN A 79 4.32 4.58 -28.95
C GLN A 79 3.45 5.37 -27.95
N ARG A 80 3.14 6.65 -28.24
CA ARG A 80 2.24 7.45 -27.42
C ARG A 80 0.86 6.82 -27.28
N PHE A 81 0.34 6.17 -28.32
CA PHE A 81 -0.98 5.53 -28.27
C PHE A 81 -0.97 4.31 -27.34
N VAL A 82 0.09 3.50 -27.42
CA VAL A 82 0.28 2.33 -26.54
C VAL A 82 0.43 2.77 -25.08
N ILE A 83 1.25 3.78 -24.80
CA ILE A 83 1.43 4.29 -23.43
C ILE A 83 0.13 4.88 -22.89
N LYS A 84 -0.67 5.55 -23.73
CA LYS A 84 -1.98 6.07 -23.31
C LYS A 84 -2.93 4.94 -22.93
N GLU A 85 -3.02 3.89 -23.73
CA GLU A 85 -3.86 2.72 -23.41
C GLU A 85 -3.43 2.06 -22.09
N GLN A 86 -2.12 1.92 -21.88
CA GLN A 86 -1.57 1.37 -20.64
C GLN A 86 -1.80 2.27 -19.44
N PHE A 87 -1.82 3.59 -19.64
CA PHE A 87 -2.19 4.53 -18.60
C PHE A 87 -3.66 4.40 -18.21
N GLU A 88 -4.57 4.23 -19.17
CA GLU A 88 -5.99 3.96 -18.89
C GLU A 88 -6.15 2.63 -18.13
N GLN A 89 -5.39 1.61 -18.53
CA GLN A 89 -5.37 0.34 -17.81
C GLN A 89 -4.89 0.53 -16.37
N TYR A 90 -3.72 1.14 -16.17
CA TYR A 90 -3.17 1.48 -14.85
C TYR A 90 -4.15 2.31 -14.01
N PHE A 91 -4.85 3.27 -14.62
CA PHE A 91 -5.85 4.09 -13.94
C PHE A 91 -7.05 3.25 -13.47
N SER A 92 -7.45 2.26 -14.25
CA SER A 92 -8.59 1.39 -13.94
C SER A 92 -8.26 0.24 -12.97
N THR A 93 -7.03 -0.29 -13.01
CA THR A 93 -6.59 -1.46 -12.23
C THR A 93 -5.67 -1.10 -11.08
N GLY A 94 -5.15 0.13 -11.05
CA GLY A 94 -4.19 0.61 -10.08
C GLY A 94 -2.79 0.00 -10.27
N GLY A 95 -1.85 0.40 -9.40
CA GLY A 95 -0.47 -0.09 -9.38
C GLY A 95 -0.25 -1.38 -8.58
N LEU A 96 -1.31 -2.05 -8.11
CA LEU A 96 -1.15 -3.27 -7.31
C LEU A 96 -0.97 -4.50 -8.23
N PRO A 97 0.19 -5.17 -8.23
CA PRO A 97 0.48 -6.28 -9.17
C PRO A 97 -0.48 -7.47 -9.00
N GLU A 98 -1.13 -7.57 -7.84
CA GLU A 98 -2.10 -8.61 -7.51
C GLU A 98 -3.42 -8.50 -8.28
N HIS A 99 -3.71 -7.36 -8.94
CA HIS A 99 -4.93 -7.20 -9.72
C HIS A 99 -5.07 -8.26 -10.83
N SER A 100 -3.94 -8.78 -11.33
CA SER A 100 -3.87 -9.82 -12.36
C SER A 100 -4.53 -11.13 -11.94
N LYS A 101 -4.72 -11.35 -10.63
CA LYS A 101 -5.34 -12.56 -10.05
C LYS A 101 -6.86 -12.43 -9.85
N TYR A 102 -7.44 -11.24 -10.01
CA TYR A 102 -8.84 -10.99 -9.70
C TYR A 102 -9.66 -10.73 -10.97
N GLN A 103 -10.83 -11.37 -11.07
CA GLN A 103 -11.75 -11.19 -12.20
C GLN A 103 -12.33 -9.77 -12.28
N ASN A 104 -12.39 -9.04 -11.15
CA ASN A 104 -12.89 -7.67 -11.08
C ASN A 104 -11.90 -6.74 -10.33
N PRO A 105 -10.94 -6.14 -11.05
CA PRO A 105 -9.92 -5.27 -10.45
C PRO A 105 -10.48 -4.07 -9.69
N ARG A 106 -11.62 -3.51 -10.13
CA ARG A 106 -12.24 -2.34 -9.47
C ARG A 106 -12.81 -2.66 -8.11
N GLU A 107 -13.45 -3.82 -7.97
CA GLU A 107 -14.00 -4.29 -6.71
C GLU A 107 -12.89 -4.61 -5.72
N TYR A 108 -11.81 -5.24 -6.20
CA TYR A 108 -10.61 -5.46 -5.40
C TYR A 108 -10.01 -4.15 -4.89
N LEU A 109 -9.78 -3.17 -5.79
CA LEU A 109 -9.28 -1.85 -5.40
C LEU A 109 -10.19 -1.15 -4.40
N SER A 110 -11.51 -1.20 -4.60
CA SER A 110 -12.48 -0.63 -3.68
C SER A 110 -12.43 -1.28 -2.31
N ASN A 111 -12.26 -2.60 -2.25
CA ASN A 111 -12.14 -3.35 -1.00
C ASN A 111 -10.81 -3.07 -0.29
N VAL A 112 -9.70 -3.00 -1.02
CA VAL A 112 -8.39 -2.62 -0.46
C VAL A 112 -8.44 -1.19 0.06
N TYR A 113 -8.99 -0.26 -0.71
CA TYR A 113 -9.18 1.13 -0.31
C TYR A 113 -10.03 1.22 0.95
N MET A 114 -11.19 0.56 0.97
CA MET A 114 -12.06 0.54 2.15
C MET A 114 -11.32 -0.07 3.33
N LYS A 115 -10.62 -1.18 3.17
CA LYS A 115 -9.86 -1.83 4.26
C LYS A 115 -8.76 -0.92 4.81
N VAL A 116 -7.99 -0.27 3.95
CA VAL A 116 -6.90 0.63 4.34
C VAL A 116 -7.47 1.88 5.00
N LEU A 117 -8.40 2.58 4.36
CA LEU A 117 -8.99 3.81 4.91
C LEU A 117 -9.82 3.55 6.16
N TYR A 118 -10.74 2.60 6.15
CA TYR A 118 -11.50 2.29 7.36
C TYR A 118 -10.60 1.75 8.45
N GLY A 119 -9.69 0.83 8.11
CA GLY A 119 -8.74 0.28 9.07
C GLY A 119 -7.91 1.36 9.75
N ASP A 120 -7.37 2.30 8.98
CA ASP A 120 -6.53 3.37 9.50
C ASP A 120 -7.34 4.51 10.16
N LEU A 121 -8.53 4.85 9.63
CA LEU A 121 -9.41 5.88 10.20
C LEU A 121 -10.04 5.43 11.52
N ILE A 122 -10.53 4.19 11.59
CA ILE A 122 -11.07 3.62 12.84
C ILE A 122 -9.95 3.50 13.87
N ALA A 123 -8.77 2.99 13.47
CA ALA A 123 -7.64 2.83 14.37
C ALA A 123 -7.10 4.16 14.93
N ARG A 124 -7.20 5.26 14.18
CA ARG A 124 -6.71 6.59 14.60
C ARG A 124 -7.75 7.46 15.30
N ASN A 125 -9.02 7.37 14.92
CA ASN A 125 -10.03 8.37 15.32
C ASN A 125 -11.21 7.83 16.13
N HIS A 126 -11.29 6.53 16.46
CA HIS A 126 -12.39 5.94 17.25
C HIS A 126 -13.80 6.38 16.79
N ILE A 127 -14.00 6.53 15.49
CA ILE A 127 -15.23 7.13 14.94
C ILE A 127 -16.38 6.13 15.07
N GLN A 128 -17.42 6.51 15.82
CA GLN A 128 -18.57 5.65 16.13
C GLN A 128 -19.57 5.48 14.98
N ASN A 129 -19.48 6.27 13.92
CA ASN A 129 -20.51 6.34 12.89
C ASN A 129 -19.98 5.96 11.49
N GLU A 130 -19.83 4.65 11.26
CA GLU A 130 -19.29 4.08 10.02
C GLU A 130 -20.06 4.47 8.75
N GLN A 131 -21.36 4.74 8.86
CA GLN A 131 -22.22 5.00 7.69
C GLN A 131 -21.94 6.35 7.04
N VAL A 132 -21.62 7.37 7.84
CA VAL A 132 -21.35 8.74 7.34
C VAL A 132 -20.03 8.78 6.57
N LEU A 133 -19.02 8.02 7.02
CA LEU A 133 -17.75 7.87 6.31
C LEU A 133 -17.90 7.18 4.96
N LYS A 134 -18.79 6.19 4.85
CA LYS A 134 -19.05 5.44 3.62
C LYS A 134 -19.68 6.34 2.56
N LEU A 135 -20.64 7.17 2.98
CA LEU A 135 -21.27 8.16 2.11
C LEU A 135 -20.32 9.30 1.71
N ALA A 136 -19.42 9.70 2.60
CA ALA A 136 -18.50 10.79 2.33
C ALA A 136 -17.34 10.38 1.41
N THR A 137 -16.93 9.11 1.41
CA THR A 137 -15.76 8.62 0.66
C THR A 137 -16.09 8.05 -0.71
N THR A 138 -17.34 7.66 -0.99
CA THR A 138 -17.80 7.18 -2.30
C THR A 138 -17.51 8.14 -3.47
N PRO A 139 -17.72 9.48 -3.38
CA PRO A 139 -17.36 10.38 -4.48
C PRO A 139 -15.84 10.58 -4.65
N PHE A 140 -15.03 10.26 -3.63
CA PHE A 140 -13.58 10.40 -3.68
C PHE A 140 -12.84 9.13 -4.11
N GLN A 141 -13.51 7.99 -4.30
CA GLN A 141 -12.86 6.73 -4.70
C GLN A 141 -12.04 6.87 -6.00
N ASN A 142 -12.48 7.73 -6.93
CA ASN A 142 -11.74 7.99 -8.18
C ASN A 142 -10.65 9.07 -8.04
N ILE A 143 -10.74 9.97 -7.04
CA ILE A 143 -9.83 11.12 -6.89
C ILE A 143 -8.72 10.80 -5.88
N PHE A 144 -9.01 10.03 -4.84
CA PHE A 144 -8.05 9.71 -3.78
C PHE A 144 -7.02 8.64 -4.20
N LEU A 145 -7.36 7.79 -5.18
CA LEU A 145 -6.40 6.87 -5.81
C LEU A 145 -5.29 7.63 -6.57
N ILE A 146 -5.59 8.86 -7.02
CA ILE A 146 -4.65 9.76 -7.70
C ILE A 146 -3.73 10.46 -6.67
N CYS A 147 -4.27 10.86 -5.51
CA CYS A 147 -3.52 11.61 -4.48
C CYS A 147 -2.57 10.76 -3.60
N MET A 148 -2.58 9.43 -3.70
CA MET A 148 -1.55 8.57 -3.10
C MET A 148 -0.30 8.43 -3.99
N MET A 149 -0.29 9.07 -5.16
CA MET A 149 0.90 9.36 -5.98
C MET A 149 1.36 10.80 -5.66
N PRO A 150 2.67 11.07 -5.74
CA PRO A 150 3.36 11.99 -4.84
C PRO A 150 2.93 13.46 -5.00
N ILE A 151 2.83 14.13 -3.86
CA ILE A 151 3.33 15.50 -3.71
C ILE A 151 4.56 15.41 -2.81
#